data_AF-A0A963QR14-F1
#
_entry.id   AF-A0A963QR14-F1
#
_cell.length_a   1.000
_cell.length_b   1.000
_cell.length_c   1.000
_cell.angle_alpha   90.00
_cell.angle_beta   90.00
_cell.angle_gamma   90.00
#
_symmetry.space_group_name_H-M   'P 1'
#
loop_
_entity.id
_entity.type
_entity.pdbx_description
1 polymer ?
#
loop_
_entity_poly.entity_id
_entity_poly.type
_entity_poly.pdbx_seq_one_letter_code
_entity_poly.pdbx_strand_id
1 'polypeptide(L)'
;MHGMGQDGEACPFEFNFEPGTFKVGDTVSYRVSGSLADFPFVGTLTEVHDDYVLIAGDALNPDIIYRGTRESRPLVDESEIG
;
A
#
# COMPACT_ATOMS: atom_id res chain seq x y z
N MET A 1 -0.19 -13.77 -17.91
CA MET A 1 -0.30 -13.13 -16.57
C MET A 1 0.13 -11.69 -16.77
N HIS A 2 -0.76 -10.73 -16.57
CA HIS A 2 -0.51 -9.32 -16.87
C HIS A 2 0.50 -8.78 -15.85
N GLY A 3 1.75 -8.61 -16.30
CA GLY A 3 2.78 -7.93 -15.54
C GLY A 3 2.42 -6.46 -15.39
N MET A 4 2.19 -6.04 -14.15
CA MET A 4 2.32 -4.63 -13.77
C MET A 4 3.81 -4.31 -13.79
N GLY A 5 4.25 -3.69 -14.87
CA GLY A 5 5.65 -3.46 -15.20
C GLY A 5 5.87 -3.66 -16.69
N GLN A 6 5.18 -2.88 -17.53
CA GLN A 6 5.53 -2.78 -18.95
C GLN A 6 6.82 -1.97 -19.07
N ASP A 7 7.79 -2.54 -19.80
CA ASP A 7 8.89 -1.89 -20.48
C ASP A 7 9.60 -0.72 -19.78
N GLY A 8 10.64 -1.05 -19.00
CA GLY A 8 11.88 -0.26 -18.97
C GLY A 8 11.84 1.12 -18.32
N GLU A 9 10.68 1.61 -17.91
CA GLU A 9 10.54 2.78 -17.06
C GLU A 9 10.72 2.30 -15.63
N ALA A 10 11.92 2.48 -15.07
CA ALA A 10 12.08 2.38 -13.63
C ALA A 10 11.06 3.33 -13.02
N CYS A 11 9.94 2.79 -12.51
CA CYS A 11 8.98 3.55 -11.73
C CYS A 11 9.84 4.38 -10.76
N PRO A 12 9.81 5.72 -10.81
CA PRO A 12 10.71 6.56 -10.02
C PRO A 12 10.46 6.40 -8.51
N PHE A 13 9.42 5.64 -8.16
CA PHE A 13 9.04 5.23 -6.83
C PHE A 13 9.59 3.83 -6.55
N GLU A 14 10.56 3.77 -5.65
CA GLU A 14 10.99 2.52 -5.04
C GLU A 14 9.96 2.13 -3.98
N PHE A 15 9.26 1.02 -4.21
CA PHE A 15 8.30 0.49 -3.25
C PHE A 15 9.00 -0.42 -2.26
N ASN A 16 8.72 -0.24 -0.96
CA ASN A 16 9.16 -1.20 0.05
C ASN A 16 8.23 -2.42 0.05
N PHE A 17 8.79 -3.60 -0.23
CA PHE A 17 8.06 -4.88 -0.22
C PHE A 17 8.50 -5.80 0.94
N GLU A 18 9.38 -5.34 1.82
CA GLU A 18 9.93 -6.10 2.93
C GLU A 18 9.30 -5.66 4.26
N PRO A 19 8.27 -6.39 4.77
CA PRO A 19 7.48 -5.95 5.93
C PRO A 19 8.31 -5.74 7.20
N GLY A 20 9.40 -6.50 7.37
CA GLY A 20 10.33 -6.36 8.49
C GLY A 20 11.12 -5.05 8.49
N THR A 21 11.18 -4.35 7.35
CA THR A 21 11.93 -3.10 7.19
C THR A 21 11.04 -1.86 7.11
N PHE A 22 9.71 -2.05 7.13
CA PHE A 22 8.74 -0.98 7.05
C PHE A 22 9.00 0.09 8.12
N LYS A 23 8.99 1.34 7.67
CA LYS A 23 9.09 2.54 8.52
C LYS A 23 8.12 3.60 8.04
N VAL A 24 7.80 4.53 8.93
CA VAL A 24 7.01 5.72 8.60
C VAL A 24 7.68 6.49 7.45
N GLY A 25 6.90 6.88 6.45
CA GLY A 25 7.35 7.53 5.23
C GLY A 25 7.70 6.60 4.07
N ASP A 26 7.72 5.27 4.27
CA ASP A 26 7.88 4.34 3.16
C ASP A 26 6.70 4.40 2.20
N THR A 27 7.00 4.41 0.90
CA THR A 27 5.99 4.20 -0.14
C THR A 27 5.81 2.71 -0.34
N VAL A 28 4.57 2.24 -0.23
CA VAL A 28 4.22 0.82 -0.38
C VAL A 28 3.13 0.67 -1.45
N SER A 29 3.12 -0.49 -2.11
CA SER A 29 1.94 -0.89 -2.87
C SER A 29 1.05 -1.75 -2.00
N TYR A 30 -0.19 -1.33 -1.81
CA TYR A 30 -1.20 -2.05 -1.05
C TYR A 30 -2.31 -2.60 -1.96
N ARG A 31 -3.08 -3.54 -1.43
CA ARG A 31 -4.25 -4.15 -2.06
C ARG A 31 -5.47 -3.87 -1.20
N VAL A 32 -6.64 -3.92 -1.82
CA VAL A 32 -7.92 -3.77 -1.14
C VAL A 32 -8.71 -5.06 -1.32
N SER A 33 -9.39 -5.54 -0.27
CA SER A 33 -10.27 -6.71 -0.40
C SER A 33 -11.50 -6.39 -1.28
N GLY A 34 -12.36 -7.38 -1.53
CA GLY A 34 -13.65 -7.15 -2.19
C GLY A 34 -13.55 -6.84 -3.69
N SER A 35 -14.30 -5.84 -4.13
CA SER A 35 -14.45 -5.45 -5.54
C SER A 35 -13.20 -4.83 -6.16
N LEU A 36 -12.28 -4.36 -5.32
CA LEU A 36 -11.02 -3.72 -5.71
C LEU A 36 -9.81 -4.66 -5.66
N ALA A 37 -10.02 -5.97 -5.44
CA ALA A 37 -8.95 -6.96 -5.24
C ALA A 37 -7.99 -7.13 -6.43
N ASP A 38 -8.43 -6.82 -7.65
CA ASP A 38 -7.59 -6.86 -8.86
C ASP A 38 -6.79 -5.57 -9.09
N PHE A 39 -7.05 -4.50 -8.32
CA PHE A 39 -6.39 -3.21 -8.49
C PHE A 39 -5.24 -3.00 -7.49
N PRO A 40 -4.02 -2.70 -7.97
CA PRO A 40 -2.94 -2.28 -7.11
C PRO A 40 -3.08 -0.80 -6.74
N PHE A 41 -2.90 -0.47 -5.47
CA PHE A 41 -2.86 0.91 -4.99
C PHE A 41 -1.48 1.25 -4.45
N VAL A 42 -1.23 2.54 -4.26
CA VAL A 42 0.02 3.10 -3.72
C VAL A 42 -0.34 4.03 -2.58
N GLY A 43 0.38 3.92 -1.47
CA GLY A 43 0.21 4.79 -0.32
C GLY A 43 1.49 4.94 0.48
N THR A 44 1.49 5.89 1.41
CA THR A 44 2.63 6.15 2.30
C THR A 44 2.31 5.64 3.70
N LEU A 45 3.25 4.93 4.32
CA LEU A 45 3.08 4.46 5.70
C LEU A 45 3.13 5.64 6.67
N THR A 46 2.06 5.85 7.44
CA THR A 46 1.99 6.86 8.49
C THR A 46 2.33 6.28 9.86
N GLU A 47 2.00 5.01 10.09
CA GLU A 47 2.36 4.24 11.29
C GLU A 47 2.70 2.79 10.95
N VAL A 48 3.63 2.20 11.71
CA VAL A 48 4.04 0.79 11.56
C VAL A 48 3.98 0.12 12.92
N HIS A 49 3.17 -0.93 13.03
CA HIS A 49 3.01 -1.74 14.24
C HIS A 49 3.50 -3.17 13.98
N ASP A 50 3.47 -4.04 15.00
CA ASP A 50 3.90 -5.44 14.86
C ASP A 50 3.08 -6.20 13.81
N ASP A 51 1.75 -6.08 13.84
CA ASP A 51 0.84 -6.89 13.00
C ASP A 51 0.16 -6.10 11.85
N TYR A 52 0.21 -4.78 11.89
CA TYR A 52 -0.50 -3.91 10.95
C TYR A 52 0.26 -2.61 10.65
N VAL A 53 -0.15 -1.94 9.59
CA VAL A 53 0.34 -0.61 9.20
C VAL A 53 -0.82 0.33 8.97
N LEU A 54 -0.57 1.63 9.12
CA LEU A 54 -1.48 2.67 8.70
C LEU A 54 -0.95 3.34 7.44
N ILE A 55 -1.83 3.56 6.48
CA ILE A 55 -1.48 3.99 5.12
C ILE A 55 -2.28 5.23 4.79
N ALA A 56 -1.61 6.34 4.47
CA ALA A 56 -2.21 7.45 3.75
C ALA A 56 -2.42 7.02 2.30
N GLY A 57 -3.63 6.58 1.97
CA GLY A 57 -3.95 6.00 0.66
C GLY A 57 -4.56 6.98 -0.34
N ASP A 58 -4.91 8.19 0.10
CA ASP A 58 -5.36 9.27 -0.80
C ASP A 58 -4.27 10.35 -0.92
N ALA A 59 -3.76 10.52 -2.14
CA ALA A 59 -2.69 11.48 -2.40
C ALA A 59 -3.14 12.95 -2.29
N LEU A 60 -4.45 13.20 -2.37
CA LEU A 60 -5.03 14.54 -2.27
C LEU A 60 -5.43 14.88 -0.82
N ASN A 61 -5.69 13.86 0.00
CA ASN A 61 -6.14 13.97 1.38
C ASN A 61 -5.34 13.02 2.29
N PRO A 62 -4.17 13.46 2.79
CA PRO A 62 -3.30 12.62 3.64
C PRO A 62 -3.93 12.28 5.00
N ASP A 63 -5.02 12.94 5.39
CA ASP A 63 -5.81 12.62 6.59
C ASP A 63 -6.65 11.35 6.43
N ILE A 64 -6.83 10.83 5.19
CA ILE A 64 -7.50 9.57 4.95
C ILE A 64 -6.51 8.42 5.20
N ILE A 65 -6.69 7.76 6.34
CA ILE A 65 -5.82 6.69 6.80
C ILE A 65 -6.55 5.36 6.75
N TYR A 66 -5.94 4.39 6.08
CA TYR A 66 -6.43 3.01 5.99
C TYR A 66 -5.58 2.08 6.83
N ARG A 67 -6.21 1.16 7.55
CA ARG A 67 -5.51 0.08 8.24
C ARG A 67 -5.27 -1.09 7.29
N GLY A 68 -4.00 -1.48 7.13
CA GLY A 68 -3.59 -2.63 6.33
C GLY A 68 -2.82 -3.68 7.13
N THR A 69 -2.79 -4.91 6.64
CA THR A 69 -1.90 -5.96 7.18
C THR A 69 -0.42 -5.61 6.98
N ARG A 70 0.45 -6.10 7.88
CA ARG A 70 1.90 -5.96 7.71
C ARG A 70 2.49 -7.12 6.92
N GLU A 71 2.22 -7.14 5.62
CA GLU A 71 2.78 -8.10 4.66
C GLU A 71 3.47 -7.38 3.50
N SER A 72 4.10 -8.13 2.59
CA SER A 72 4.84 -7.56 1.45
C SER A 72 4.02 -6.54 0.64
N ARG A 73 2.71 -6.76 0.53
CA ARG A 73 1.75 -5.80 -0.03
C ARG A 73 0.58 -5.69 0.95
N PRO A 74 0.54 -4.64 1.80
CA PRO A 74 -0.51 -4.50 2.80
C PRO A 74 -1.90 -4.74 2.22
N LEU A 75 -2.71 -5.52 2.91
CA LEU A 75 -4.09 -5.75 2.55
C LEU A 75 -4.98 -4.87 3.44
N VAL A 76 -5.64 -3.91 2.80
CA VAL A 76 -6.67 -3.06 3.41
C VAL A 76 -8.02 -3.74 3.15
N ASP A 77 -8.90 -3.74 4.15
CA ASP A 77 -10.26 -4.23 3.92
C ASP A 77 -11.09 -3.19 3.17
N GLU A 78 -11.94 -3.60 2.23
CA GLU A 78 -12.81 -2.69 1.47
C GLU A 78 -13.65 -1.78 2.39
N SER A 79 -14.03 -2.27 3.57
CA SER A 79 -14.78 -1.47 4.55
C SER A 79 -14.05 -0.23 5.06
N GLU A 80 -12.73 -0.14 4.89
CA GLU A 80 -11.93 1.04 5.27
C GLU A 80 -12.00 2.17 4.23
N ILE A 81 -12.43 1.89 2.99
CA ILE A 81 -12.34 2.81 1.83
C ILE A 81 -13.71 3.43 1.46
N GLY A 82 -14.71 3.30 2.34
CA GLY A 82 -16.11 3.65 2.13
C GLY A 82 -16.41 4.99 1.44
#